data_AF-A0A842WXG0-F1
#
_entry.id   AF-A0A842WXG0-F1
#
_cell.length_a   1.000
_cell.length_b   1.000
_cell.length_c   1.000
_cell.angle_alpha   90.00
_cell.angle_beta   90.00
_cell.angle_gamma   90.00
#
_symmetry.space_group_name_H-M   'P 1'
#
loop_
_entity.id
_entity.type
_entity.pdbx_description
1 polymer ?
#
loop_
_entity_poly.entity_id
_entity_poly.type
_entity_poly.pdbx_seq_one_letter_code
_entity_poly.pdbx_strand_id
1 'polypeptide(L)'
;MGKYPNESLRPAKVRTRNEGAYVSFRSPKDVSKIKVWKVYRSTTYDYKSKPSELIEGTGDFNNLFIFTLDDSATMFVDRKVEPKTSYCYYVFAVDTKGNYHFPSYCVGKVIEDGLPMIDGGEPTFSSEPKPLESTGDYSVSSSERKKLMKLLKQKTDSSEKLDWVESVLNALEARDEQGYWIAVKMGLMEPEAFLMFVDSTDDLVINCETLVHELTHVGSTIQYVIRDKHLRIPDGGVGYIYLVDDHAIGCSLPRSVFYREEILKLLNDRDDFDSEYLGHSGKQDFQSVLNELNAYCRGLRTTLRLIDQVSSDSPSITHRLLKFMFYTQMYLRIARQKNPEDYKLIAQSKPLLLILQKIWDNCEYLVEEASRYELGRDELYDVVNSRKNLSELTKLYELAGLELHGSKPIKDIGKLPEARGLAIVAPR
;
A
#
# COMPACT_ATOMS: atom_id res chain seq x y z
N MET A 1 6.83 39.32 -21.75
CA MET A 1 6.65 38.11 -20.92
C MET A 1 6.54 36.92 -21.85
N GLY A 2 7.62 36.14 -21.98
CA GLY A 2 7.66 35.00 -22.90
C GLY A 2 6.82 33.85 -22.36
N LYS A 3 6.02 33.22 -23.22
CA LYS A 3 5.33 31.96 -22.88
C LYS A 3 6.39 30.91 -22.56
N TYR A 4 6.42 30.42 -21.33
CA TYR A 4 7.26 29.30 -20.94
C TYR A 4 6.82 28.03 -21.70
N PRO A 5 7.74 27.25 -22.30
CA PRO A 5 7.39 25.99 -22.96
C PRO A 5 6.84 24.92 -22.01
N ASN A 6 6.18 23.93 -22.60
CA ASN A 6 5.52 22.77 -22.01
C ASN A 6 6.25 22.17 -20.77
N GLU A 7 5.52 22.03 -19.65
CA GLU A 7 5.96 21.31 -18.42
C GLU A 7 5.86 19.79 -18.63
N SER A 8 6.55 19.25 -19.65
CA SER A 8 6.44 17.84 -20.05
C SER A 8 7.63 16.96 -19.66
N LEU A 9 8.70 17.53 -19.07
CA LEU A 9 9.85 16.76 -18.62
C LEU A 9 9.52 15.93 -17.38
N ARG A 10 9.85 14.64 -17.46
CA ARG A 10 9.73 13.68 -16.36
C ARG A 10 11.12 13.22 -15.92
N PRO A 11 11.81 13.96 -15.03
CA PRO A 11 13.13 13.52 -14.56
C PRO A 11 12.99 12.25 -13.69
N ALA A 12 13.88 11.28 -13.85
CA ALA A 12 13.54 9.87 -13.61
C ALA A 12 13.82 9.38 -12.19
N LYS A 13 14.96 9.72 -11.54
CA LYS A 13 15.37 9.22 -10.20
C LYS A 13 16.46 10.09 -9.55
N VAL A 14 16.47 10.23 -8.21
CA VAL A 14 17.63 10.70 -7.41
C VAL A 14 18.03 9.60 -6.45
N ARG A 15 19.33 9.32 -6.34
CA ARG A 15 19.92 8.26 -5.49
C ARG A 15 21.15 8.81 -4.79
N THR A 16 21.36 8.53 -3.51
CA THR A 16 22.64 8.82 -2.85
C THR A 16 23.54 7.59 -2.83
N ARG A 17 24.84 7.80 -3.01
CA ARG A 17 25.90 6.83 -2.72
C ARG A 17 27.04 7.55 -2.02
N ASN A 18 28.04 6.80 -1.57
CA ASN A 18 29.27 7.36 -0.99
C ASN A 18 29.95 8.39 -1.93
N GLU A 19 29.74 8.31 -3.25
CA GLU A 19 30.34 9.26 -4.20
C GLU A 19 29.50 10.54 -4.44
N GLY A 20 28.28 10.66 -3.90
CA GLY A 20 27.40 11.82 -4.08
C GLY A 20 25.95 11.49 -4.41
N ALA A 21 25.18 12.52 -4.80
CA ALA A 21 23.79 12.37 -5.26
C ALA A 21 23.72 12.17 -6.78
N TYR A 22 23.30 10.98 -7.20
CA TYR A 22 23.06 10.58 -8.57
C TYR A 22 21.66 11.00 -9.01
N VAL A 23 21.58 11.87 -10.01
CA VAL A 23 20.34 12.40 -10.60
C VAL A 23 20.19 11.84 -12.00
N SER A 24 19.22 10.96 -12.24
CA SER A 24 18.89 10.42 -13.57
C SER A 24 17.70 11.13 -14.17
N PHE A 25 17.73 11.37 -15.48
CA PHE A 25 16.70 12.11 -16.21
C PHE A 25 16.61 11.62 -17.66
N ARG A 26 15.48 11.91 -18.30
CA ARG A 26 15.18 11.49 -19.67
C ARG A 26 14.70 12.67 -20.49
N SER A 27 14.99 12.63 -21.78
CA SER A 27 14.53 13.62 -22.75
C SER A 27 13.00 13.78 -22.72
N PRO A 28 12.48 15.01 -22.87
CA PRO A 28 11.04 15.23 -23.03
C PRO A 28 10.57 14.61 -24.35
N LYS A 29 9.36 14.03 -24.35
CA LYS A 29 8.81 13.31 -25.51
C LYS A 29 8.71 14.17 -26.78
N ASP A 30 8.53 15.48 -26.61
CA ASP A 30 8.28 16.41 -27.71
C ASP A 30 9.52 17.19 -28.14
N VAL A 31 10.72 16.80 -27.67
CA VAL A 31 11.97 17.50 -27.99
C VAL A 31 12.85 16.61 -28.85
N SER A 32 12.92 16.94 -30.13
CA SER A 32 13.67 16.17 -31.13
C SER A 32 15.19 16.21 -30.94
N LYS A 33 15.73 17.31 -30.38
CA LYS A 33 17.16 17.46 -30.06
C LYS A 33 17.39 18.38 -28.87
N ILE A 34 18.10 17.85 -27.88
CA ILE A 34 18.61 18.60 -26.73
C ILE A 34 19.99 19.15 -27.12
N LYS A 35 20.28 20.37 -26.68
CA LYS A 35 21.59 21.02 -26.81
C LYS A 35 22.42 20.82 -25.56
N VAL A 36 21.76 20.94 -24.39
CA VAL A 36 22.42 20.89 -23.09
C VAL A 36 21.38 20.63 -22.02
N TRP A 37 21.80 20.01 -20.92
CA TRP A 37 21.01 19.95 -19.70
C TRP A 37 21.51 20.94 -18.67
N LYS A 38 20.59 21.52 -17.92
CA LYS A 38 20.89 22.40 -16.80
C LYS A 38 20.31 21.81 -15.53
N VAL A 39 21.10 21.81 -14.44
CA VAL A 39 20.66 21.27 -13.15
C VAL A 39 20.73 22.36 -12.09
N TYR A 40 19.62 22.53 -11.37
CA TYR A 40 19.49 23.37 -10.19
C TYR A 40 19.32 22.50 -8.95
N ARG A 41 19.96 22.90 -7.85
CA ARG A 41 19.89 22.22 -6.56
C ARG A 41 19.39 23.22 -5.51
N SER A 42 18.33 22.86 -4.80
CA SER A 42 17.76 23.65 -3.70
C SER A 42 17.85 22.90 -2.38
N THR A 43 18.07 23.61 -1.27
CA THR A 43 17.96 23.06 0.09
C THR A 43 16.56 23.27 0.69
N THR A 44 15.75 24.14 0.09
CA THR A 44 14.34 24.31 0.41
C THR A 44 13.51 23.48 -0.57
N TYR A 45 12.76 22.51 -0.03
CA TYR A 45 11.77 21.76 -0.80
C TYR A 45 10.54 22.64 -0.95
N ASP A 46 10.23 23.06 -2.17
CA ASP A 46 8.98 23.75 -2.48
C ASP A 46 8.30 23.06 -3.65
N TYR A 47 7.30 22.25 -3.33
CA TYR A 47 6.42 21.58 -4.31
C TYR A 47 5.22 22.45 -4.69
N LYS A 48 4.98 23.54 -3.94
CA LYS A 48 3.81 24.41 -4.12
C LYS A 48 4.06 25.48 -5.17
N SER A 49 5.31 25.93 -5.29
CA SER A 49 5.71 26.85 -6.35
C SER A 49 5.85 26.11 -7.67
N LYS A 50 5.19 26.60 -8.72
CA LYS A 50 5.44 26.07 -10.07
C LYS A 50 6.93 26.28 -10.40
N PRO A 51 7.59 25.37 -11.12
CA PRO A 51 8.97 25.59 -11.57
C PRO A 51 9.16 26.90 -12.34
N SER A 52 8.10 27.40 -12.98
CA SER A 52 8.03 28.71 -13.62
C SER A 52 8.04 29.89 -12.63
N GLU A 53 7.52 29.74 -11.42
CA GLU A 53 7.48 30.77 -10.37
C GLU A 53 8.82 30.89 -9.61
N LEU A 54 9.61 29.81 -9.52
CA LEU A 54 11.00 29.84 -9.02
C LEU A 54 11.90 30.79 -9.83
N ILE A 55 11.50 31.11 -11.07
CA ILE A 55 12.29 31.84 -12.07
C ILE A 55 12.01 33.33 -12.00
N GLU A 56 10.76 33.73 -11.69
CA GLU A 56 10.36 35.13 -11.67
C GLU A 56 10.97 35.91 -10.50
N GLY A 57 11.39 35.21 -9.43
CA GLY A 57 11.94 35.83 -8.22
C GLY A 57 13.44 36.14 -8.22
N THR A 58 14.25 35.63 -9.15
CA THR A 58 15.73 35.50 -8.95
C THR A 58 16.62 36.31 -9.89
N GLY A 59 16.08 37.12 -10.80
CA GLY A 59 16.81 38.21 -11.50
C GLY A 59 17.83 37.81 -12.58
N ASP A 60 18.35 36.58 -12.58
CA ASP A 60 19.10 36.01 -13.71
C ASP A 60 19.09 34.48 -13.67
N PHE A 61 18.25 33.89 -14.51
CA PHE A 61 17.99 32.45 -14.58
C PHE A 61 19.25 31.60 -14.85
N ASN A 62 20.26 32.16 -15.52
CA ASN A 62 21.51 31.42 -15.78
C ASN A 62 22.35 31.22 -14.51
N ASN A 63 22.18 32.07 -13.49
CA ASN A 63 22.94 32.01 -12.25
C ASN A 63 22.37 31.00 -11.24
N LEU A 64 21.18 30.46 -11.49
CA LEU A 64 20.60 29.39 -10.68
C LEU A 64 21.29 28.05 -10.95
N PHE A 65 21.76 27.81 -12.16
CA PHE A 65 22.24 26.49 -12.54
C PHE A 65 23.62 26.21 -11.97
N ILE A 66 23.69 25.13 -11.19
CA ILE A 66 24.94 24.69 -10.57
C ILE A 66 25.71 23.76 -11.51
N PHE A 67 25.00 23.07 -12.41
CA PHE A 67 25.61 22.13 -13.36
C PHE A 67 25.06 22.28 -14.78
N THR A 68 25.93 22.05 -15.75
CA THR A 68 25.63 22.03 -17.18
C THR A 68 26.18 20.73 -17.75
N LEU A 69 25.34 19.95 -18.44
CA LEU A 69 25.68 18.61 -18.93
C LEU A 69 25.47 18.55 -20.45
N ASP A 70 26.25 17.74 -21.15
CA ASP A 70 26.11 17.52 -22.59
C ASP A 70 24.72 16.96 -22.97
N ASP A 71 24.35 17.09 -24.24
CA ASP A 71 23.05 16.66 -24.77
C ASP A 71 22.76 15.16 -24.63
N SER A 72 23.79 14.33 -24.50
CA SER A 72 23.69 12.88 -24.33
C SER A 72 23.49 12.45 -22.88
N ALA A 73 23.70 13.36 -21.93
CA ALA A 73 23.59 13.06 -20.52
C ALA A 73 22.19 12.56 -20.19
N THR A 74 22.14 11.44 -19.47
CA THR A 74 20.92 10.88 -18.86
C THR A 74 21.07 10.76 -17.35
N MET A 75 22.25 11.15 -16.84
CA MET A 75 22.60 11.09 -15.43
C MET A 75 23.61 12.17 -15.07
N PHE A 76 23.57 12.60 -13.81
CA PHE A 76 24.47 13.54 -13.18
C PHE A 76 24.82 13.06 -11.77
N VAL A 77 26.03 13.38 -11.27
CA VAL A 77 26.43 13.06 -9.89
C VAL A 77 26.86 14.34 -9.19
N ASP A 78 26.09 14.78 -8.20
CA ASP A 78 26.48 15.86 -7.30
C ASP A 78 27.34 15.33 -6.16
N ARG A 79 28.66 15.56 -6.27
CA ARG A 79 29.62 15.19 -5.22
C ARG A 79 29.74 16.23 -4.11
N LYS A 80 29.04 17.36 -4.22
CA LYS A 80 29.07 18.48 -3.27
C LYS A 80 27.88 18.46 -2.30
N VAL A 81 27.26 17.30 -2.11
CA VAL A 81 26.20 17.11 -1.14
C VAL A 81 26.79 16.91 0.25
N GLU A 82 26.25 17.60 1.24
CA GLU A 82 26.62 17.40 2.63
C GLU A 82 25.80 16.25 3.23
N PRO A 83 26.42 15.39 4.07
CA PRO A 83 25.69 14.38 4.82
C PRO A 83 24.56 15.01 5.63
N LYS A 84 23.41 14.32 5.72
CA LYS A 84 22.23 14.74 6.49
C LYS A 84 21.57 16.05 6.02
N THR A 85 22.01 16.61 4.90
CA THR A 85 21.37 17.79 4.28
C THR A 85 20.41 17.35 3.18
N SER A 86 19.20 17.91 3.22
CA SER A 86 18.19 17.68 2.19
C SER A 86 18.36 18.59 0.99
N TYR A 87 18.47 17.96 -0.18
CA TYR A 87 18.56 18.62 -1.47
C TYR A 87 17.43 18.19 -2.39
N CYS A 88 16.94 19.12 -3.21
CA CYS A 88 15.98 18.89 -4.28
C CYS A 88 16.65 19.26 -5.60
N TYR A 89 16.49 18.42 -6.62
CA TYR A 89 17.09 18.65 -7.93
C TYR A 89 16.05 18.97 -8.99
N TYR A 90 16.30 20.01 -9.77
CA TYR A 90 15.51 20.37 -10.93
C TYR A 90 16.40 20.22 -12.15
N VAL A 91 15.94 19.44 -13.14
CA VAL A 91 16.67 19.20 -14.38
C VAL A 91 15.89 19.79 -15.54
N PHE A 92 16.56 20.61 -16.34
CA PHE A 92 15.98 21.34 -17.45
C PHE A 92 16.68 20.90 -18.72
N ALA A 93 15.90 20.56 -19.75
CA ALA A 93 16.45 20.37 -21.10
C ALA A 93 16.44 21.71 -21.81
N VAL A 94 17.55 22.05 -22.46
CA VAL A 94 17.63 23.19 -23.37
C VAL A 94 17.72 22.64 -24.78
N ASP A 95 16.79 23.00 -25.65
CA ASP A 95 16.82 22.55 -27.03
C ASP A 95 17.86 23.32 -27.88
N THR A 96 18.04 22.90 -29.13
CA THR A 96 18.96 23.55 -30.08
C THR A 96 18.63 25.01 -30.40
N LYS A 97 17.39 25.45 -30.14
CA LYS A 97 16.94 26.84 -30.30
C LYS A 97 17.13 27.66 -29.02
N GLY A 98 17.58 27.05 -27.93
CA GLY A 98 17.77 27.70 -26.63
C GLY A 98 16.51 27.74 -25.77
N ASN A 99 15.45 27.02 -26.14
CA ASN A 99 14.25 26.96 -25.31
C ASN A 99 14.46 26.00 -24.15
N TYR A 100 14.02 26.44 -22.97
CA TYR A 100 13.98 25.60 -21.78
C TYR A 100 12.70 24.78 -21.76
N HIS A 101 12.86 23.51 -21.45
CA HIS A 101 11.76 22.60 -21.13
C HIS A 101 11.79 22.37 -19.63
N PHE A 102 10.63 22.46 -19.00
CA PHE A 102 10.52 22.47 -17.53
C PHE A 102 10.14 21.10 -17.01
N PRO A 103 10.80 20.62 -15.93
CA PRO A 103 10.36 19.42 -15.25
C PRO A 103 8.98 19.66 -14.64
N SER A 104 8.07 18.70 -14.77
CA SER A 104 6.77 18.78 -14.08
C SER A 104 6.86 18.55 -12.58
N TYR A 105 8.03 18.10 -12.08
CA TYR A 105 8.31 17.86 -10.67
C TYR A 105 9.82 17.92 -10.38
N CYS A 106 10.19 18.24 -9.15
CA CYS A 106 11.58 18.09 -8.69
C CYS A 106 11.89 16.61 -8.44
N VAL A 107 13.15 16.20 -8.63
CA VAL A 107 13.61 14.86 -8.24
C VAL A 107 14.16 14.91 -6.82
N GLY A 108 13.73 13.95 -6.01
CA GLY A 108 13.58 14.04 -4.55
C GLY A 108 14.77 14.32 -3.65
N LYS A 109 14.40 14.33 -2.36
CA LYS A 109 15.06 14.82 -1.14
C LYS A 109 16.16 13.90 -0.63
N VAL A 110 17.37 14.44 -0.41
CA VAL A 110 18.47 13.70 0.25
C VAL A 110 18.24 13.61 1.77
N ILE A 111 18.20 12.40 2.34
CA ILE A 111 18.39 12.19 3.78
C ILE A 111 19.28 10.96 3.91
N GLU A 112 20.36 11.06 4.68
CA GLU A 112 21.20 9.91 4.99
C GLU A 112 21.20 9.63 6.49
N ASP A 113 20.91 8.38 6.83
CA ASP A 113 21.45 7.66 7.99
C ASP A 113 21.44 6.16 7.62
N GLY A 114 22.57 5.62 7.15
CA GLY A 114 23.00 4.25 7.43
C GLY A 114 22.22 3.03 6.92
N LEU A 115 21.20 3.14 6.06
CA LEU A 115 20.57 1.96 5.43
C LEU A 115 21.04 1.79 3.97
N PRO A 116 21.44 0.58 3.53
CA PRO A 116 21.71 0.36 2.12
C PRO A 116 20.42 0.59 1.33
N MET A 117 20.47 1.48 0.34
CA MET A 117 19.45 1.48 -0.70
C MET A 117 19.45 0.10 -1.35
N ILE A 118 18.30 -0.58 -1.23
CA ILE A 118 17.97 -1.77 -1.99
C ILE A 118 18.24 -1.46 -3.46
N ASP A 119 18.96 -2.38 -4.09
CA ASP A 119 19.35 -2.32 -5.49
C ASP A 119 18.17 -1.85 -6.33
N GLY A 120 18.28 -0.62 -6.83
CA GLY A 120 17.23 0.00 -7.59
C GLY A 120 17.21 -0.58 -9.00
N GLY A 121 16.73 -1.83 -9.11
CA GLY A 121 16.35 -2.46 -10.35
C GLY A 121 15.52 -1.49 -11.18
N GLU A 122 15.86 -1.40 -12.46
CA GLU A 122 15.01 -0.74 -13.43
C GLU A 122 13.63 -1.42 -13.43
N PRO A 123 12.50 -0.68 -13.47
CA PRO A 123 11.43 -1.18 -14.29
C PRO A 123 11.94 -1.07 -15.73
N THR A 124 12.49 -2.16 -16.25
CA THR A 124 12.36 -2.41 -17.68
C THR A 124 10.87 -2.33 -17.95
N PHE A 125 10.45 -1.34 -18.74
CA PHE A 125 9.11 -1.29 -19.31
C PHE A 125 8.99 -2.46 -20.30
N SER A 126 8.91 -3.67 -19.76
CA SER A 126 8.27 -4.80 -20.43
C SER A 126 6.80 -4.45 -20.48
N SER A 127 6.22 -4.50 -21.66
CA SER A 127 4.82 -4.16 -21.96
C SER A 127 3.79 -5.11 -21.34
N GLU A 128 4.15 -5.84 -20.27
CA GLU A 128 3.25 -6.68 -19.48
C GLU A 128 3.71 -6.67 -18.02
N PRO A 129 2.81 -6.47 -17.04
CA PRO A 129 3.16 -6.58 -15.62
C PRO A 129 3.72 -7.98 -15.35
N LYS A 130 4.93 -8.07 -14.79
CA LYS A 130 5.44 -9.34 -14.28
C LYS A 130 4.49 -9.82 -13.17
N PRO A 131 4.06 -11.10 -13.16
CA PRO A 131 3.28 -11.64 -12.06
C PRO A 131 4.03 -11.42 -10.73
N LEU A 132 3.39 -10.84 -9.70
CA LEU A 132 3.92 -10.92 -8.32
C LEU A 132 4.19 -12.40 -8.03
N GLU A 133 5.43 -12.75 -7.75
CA GLU A 133 5.78 -14.10 -7.32
C GLU A 133 5.08 -14.36 -5.98
N SER A 134 4.09 -15.25 -5.99
CA SER A 134 3.49 -15.77 -4.77
C SER A 134 4.51 -16.60 -3.99
N THR A 135 4.58 -16.38 -2.68
CA THR A 135 5.35 -17.21 -1.75
C THR A 135 4.50 -18.30 -1.08
N GLY A 136 3.21 -18.46 -1.44
CA GLY A 136 2.26 -19.41 -0.85
C GLY A 136 1.66 -20.40 -1.87
N ASP A 137 1.11 -21.51 -1.37
CA ASP A 137 0.37 -22.51 -2.16
C ASP A 137 -1.12 -22.10 -2.27
N TYR A 138 -1.40 -21.15 -3.17
CA TYR A 138 -2.75 -20.67 -3.47
C TYR A 138 -3.50 -21.59 -4.44
N SER A 139 -3.33 -22.91 -4.31
CA SER A 139 -3.97 -23.85 -5.22
C SER A 139 -5.47 -23.98 -4.96
N VAL A 140 -6.23 -23.93 -6.05
CA VAL A 140 -7.65 -24.26 -6.10
C VAL A 140 -7.82 -25.33 -7.17
N SER A 141 -8.36 -26.49 -6.80
CA SER A 141 -8.64 -27.55 -7.76
C SER A 141 -9.87 -27.23 -8.60
N SER A 142 -9.92 -27.73 -9.84
CA SER A 142 -11.13 -27.61 -10.67
C SER A 142 -12.36 -28.25 -10.02
N SER A 143 -12.18 -29.25 -9.14
CA SER A 143 -13.26 -29.84 -8.35
C SER A 143 -13.85 -28.89 -7.32
N GLU A 144 -13.01 -28.09 -6.66
CA GLU A 144 -13.46 -27.10 -5.67
C GLU A 144 -14.25 -25.98 -6.33
N ARG A 145 -13.74 -25.45 -7.45
CA ARG A 145 -14.49 -24.48 -8.26
C ARG A 145 -15.86 -25.02 -8.69
N LYS A 146 -15.91 -26.26 -9.21
CA LYS A 146 -17.17 -26.91 -9.60
C LYS A 146 -18.12 -27.08 -8.41
N LYS A 147 -17.58 -27.44 -7.24
CA LYS A 147 -18.36 -27.57 -6.00
C LYS A 147 -18.94 -26.22 -5.57
N LEU A 148 -18.15 -25.15 -5.60
CA LEU A 148 -18.62 -23.79 -5.31
C LEU A 148 -19.75 -23.40 -6.26
N MET A 149 -19.55 -23.51 -7.58
CA MET A 149 -20.58 -23.15 -8.56
C MET A 149 -21.88 -23.94 -8.35
N LYS A 150 -21.77 -25.23 -7.97
CA LYS A 150 -22.94 -26.04 -7.63
C LYS A 150 -23.66 -25.51 -6.39
N LEU A 151 -22.94 -25.09 -5.35
CA LEU A 151 -23.53 -24.52 -4.13
C LEU A 151 -24.20 -23.18 -4.42
N LEU A 152 -23.55 -22.27 -5.16
CA LEU A 152 -24.11 -20.97 -5.50
C LEU A 152 -25.40 -21.12 -6.32
N LYS A 153 -25.44 -22.04 -7.29
CA LYS A 153 -26.66 -22.39 -8.06
C LYS A 153 -27.81 -22.94 -7.21
N GLN A 154 -27.53 -23.47 -6.03
CA GLN A 154 -28.57 -23.92 -5.08
C GLN A 154 -29.07 -22.78 -4.18
N LYS A 155 -28.36 -21.65 -4.15
CA LYS A 155 -28.61 -20.52 -3.25
C LYS A 155 -29.17 -19.29 -3.95
N THR A 156 -29.16 -19.26 -5.28
CA THR A 156 -29.81 -18.21 -6.07
C THR A 156 -30.41 -18.79 -7.34
N ASP A 157 -31.58 -18.25 -7.71
CA ASP A 157 -32.24 -18.53 -9.00
C ASP A 157 -31.90 -17.46 -10.07
N SER A 158 -31.11 -16.44 -9.72
CA SER A 158 -30.74 -15.37 -10.65
C SER A 158 -29.63 -15.84 -11.60
N SER A 159 -29.97 -16.05 -12.88
CA SER A 159 -29.00 -16.40 -13.91
C SER A 159 -27.97 -15.29 -14.13
N GLU A 160 -28.41 -14.04 -14.16
CA GLU A 160 -27.55 -12.86 -14.30
C GLU A 160 -26.50 -12.79 -13.18
N LYS A 161 -26.91 -13.06 -11.94
CA LYS A 161 -25.98 -13.09 -10.81
C LYS A 161 -24.94 -14.20 -10.96
N LEU A 162 -25.36 -15.37 -11.44
CA LEU A 162 -24.43 -16.49 -11.68
C LEU A 162 -23.46 -16.19 -12.83
N ASP A 163 -23.87 -15.45 -13.85
CA ASP A 163 -22.99 -15.00 -14.94
C ASP A 163 -21.92 -14.02 -14.41
N TRP A 164 -22.31 -13.12 -13.51
CA TRP A 164 -21.37 -12.23 -12.80
C TRP A 164 -20.41 -13.01 -11.91
N VAL A 165 -20.90 -14.00 -11.16
CA VAL A 165 -20.05 -14.91 -10.37
C VAL A 165 -19.00 -15.59 -11.25
N GLU A 166 -19.41 -16.13 -12.42
CA GLU A 166 -18.47 -16.77 -13.35
C GLU A 166 -17.44 -15.78 -13.87
N SER A 167 -17.87 -14.55 -14.22
CA SER A 167 -17.00 -13.48 -14.71
C SER A 167 -15.95 -13.07 -13.66
N VAL A 168 -16.37 -12.85 -12.41
CA VAL A 168 -15.47 -12.52 -11.29
C VAL A 168 -14.49 -13.66 -11.03
N LEU A 169 -14.96 -14.91 -10.95
CA LEU A 169 -14.07 -16.06 -10.71
C LEU A 169 -13.07 -16.26 -11.86
N ASN A 170 -13.47 -16.05 -13.11
CA ASN A 170 -12.56 -16.09 -14.26
C ASN A 170 -11.50 -14.99 -14.20
N ALA A 171 -11.89 -13.76 -13.86
CA ALA A 171 -10.97 -12.62 -13.77
C ALA A 171 -9.93 -12.84 -12.67
N LEU A 172 -10.38 -13.27 -11.49
CA LEU A 172 -9.50 -13.60 -10.37
C LEU A 172 -8.57 -14.77 -10.70
N GLU A 173 -9.08 -15.88 -11.23
CA GLU A 173 -8.24 -17.05 -11.59
C GLU A 173 -7.14 -16.69 -12.58
N ALA A 174 -7.44 -15.81 -13.54
CA ALA A 174 -6.48 -15.41 -14.57
C ALA A 174 -5.42 -14.42 -14.07
N ARG A 175 -5.73 -13.57 -13.06
CA ARG A 175 -4.93 -12.37 -12.77
C ARG A 175 -4.58 -12.16 -11.30
N ASP A 176 -5.38 -12.69 -10.37
CA ASP A 176 -5.11 -12.65 -8.94
C ASP A 176 -5.37 -14.00 -8.27
N GLU A 177 -4.38 -14.89 -8.34
CA GLU A 177 -4.43 -16.22 -7.73
C GLU A 177 -4.82 -16.19 -6.24
N GLN A 178 -4.44 -15.14 -5.51
CA GLN A 178 -4.73 -15.01 -4.08
C GLN A 178 -6.19 -14.61 -3.85
N GLY A 179 -6.69 -13.60 -4.57
CA GLY A 179 -8.10 -13.24 -4.56
C GLY A 179 -8.99 -14.39 -5.03
N TYR A 180 -8.56 -15.15 -6.05
CA TYR A 180 -9.24 -16.36 -6.50
C TYR A 180 -9.33 -17.43 -5.41
N TRP A 181 -8.21 -17.68 -4.74
CA TRP A 181 -8.17 -18.60 -3.62
C TRP A 181 -9.09 -18.17 -2.47
N ILE A 182 -9.07 -16.88 -2.08
CA ILE A 182 -9.98 -16.34 -1.05
C ILE A 182 -11.43 -16.53 -1.49
N ALA A 183 -11.77 -16.14 -2.71
CA ALA A 183 -13.10 -16.24 -3.27
C ALA A 183 -13.60 -17.69 -3.23
N VAL A 184 -12.79 -18.66 -3.66
CA VAL A 184 -13.21 -20.06 -3.70
C VAL A 184 -13.26 -20.69 -2.32
N LYS A 185 -12.22 -20.53 -1.50
CA LYS A 185 -12.17 -21.16 -0.17
C LYS A 185 -13.24 -20.59 0.75
N MET A 186 -13.38 -19.27 0.81
CA MET A 186 -14.39 -18.64 1.68
C MET A 186 -15.79 -18.84 1.11
N GLY A 187 -15.98 -18.79 -0.22
CA GLY A 187 -17.28 -19.07 -0.83
C GLY A 187 -17.76 -20.51 -0.62
N LEU A 188 -16.86 -21.49 -0.52
CA LEU A 188 -17.22 -22.86 -0.17
C LEU A 188 -17.71 -22.99 1.27
N MET A 189 -17.25 -22.11 2.16
CA MET A 189 -17.63 -22.08 3.57
C MET A 189 -18.91 -21.26 3.79
N GLU A 190 -19.02 -20.11 3.12
CA GLU A 190 -20.09 -19.12 3.29
C GLU A 190 -20.64 -18.68 1.91
N PRO A 191 -21.37 -19.56 1.20
CA PRO A 191 -21.85 -19.27 -0.15
C PRO A 191 -22.88 -18.14 -0.20
N GLU A 192 -23.65 -17.94 0.87
CA GLU A 192 -24.58 -16.81 1.00
C GLU A 192 -23.84 -15.47 1.06
N ALA A 193 -22.75 -15.40 1.83
CA ALA A 193 -21.91 -14.20 1.91
C ALA A 193 -21.24 -13.93 0.56
N PHE A 194 -20.72 -14.96 -0.11
CA PHE A 194 -20.21 -14.83 -1.47
C PHE A 194 -21.24 -14.18 -2.41
N LEU A 195 -22.47 -14.69 -2.42
CA LEU A 195 -23.53 -14.12 -3.24
C LEU A 195 -23.89 -12.69 -2.79
N MET A 196 -23.81 -12.35 -1.52
CA MET A 196 -24.09 -11.00 -1.04
C MET A 196 -23.14 -9.96 -1.66
N PHE A 197 -21.88 -10.32 -1.83
CA PHE A 197 -20.81 -9.38 -2.25
C PHE A 197 -20.52 -9.36 -3.75
N VAL A 198 -21.08 -10.30 -4.52
CA VAL A 198 -21.16 -10.16 -5.97
C VAL A 198 -22.43 -9.40 -6.30
N ASP A 199 -22.26 -8.16 -6.75
CA ASP A 199 -23.36 -7.34 -7.24
C ASP A 199 -23.44 -7.43 -8.77
N SER A 200 -24.62 -7.26 -9.34
CA SER A 200 -24.83 -7.24 -10.79
C SER A 200 -24.48 -5.86 -11.38
N THR A 201 -23.37 -5.26 -10.95
CA THR A 201 -22.93 -3.94 -11.42
C THR A 201 -21.95 -4.09 -12.58
N ASP A 202 -21.96 -3.14 -13.52
CA ASP A 202 -21.13 -3.17 -14.74
C ASP A 202 -19.61 -3.03 -14.51
N ASP A 203 -19.14 -2.87 -13.26
CA ASP A 203 -17.72 -2.71 -12.94
C ASP A 203 -17.14 -4.02 -12.37
N LEU A 204 -16.53 -4.81 -13.24
CA LEU A 204 -15.90 -6.08 -12.88
C LEU A 204 -14.79 -5.92 -11.83
N VAL A 205 -14.04 -4.81 -11.86
CA VAL A 205 -12.94 -4.60 -10.92
C VAL A 205 -13.47 -4.32 -9.53
N ILE A 206 -14.49 -3.45 -9.43
CA ILE A 206 -15.16 -3.16 -8.15
C ILE A 206 -15.77 -4.44 -7.57
N ASN A 207 -16.41 -5.28 -8.39
CA ASN A 207 -16.95 -6.57 -7.92
C ASN A 207 -15.86 -7.51 -7.41
N CYS A 208 -14.73 -7.63 -8.13
CA CYS A 208 -13.62 -8.46 -7.69
C CYS A 208 -13.02 -7.94 -6.39
N GLU A 209 -12.77 -6.63 -6.29
CA GLU A 209 -12.23 -5.96 -5.11
C GLU A 209 -13.15 -6.13 -3.90
N THR A 210 -14.43 -5.77 -4.04
CA THR A 210 -15.44 -5.87 -2.98
C THR A 210 -15.60 -7.32 -2.53
N LEU A 211 -15.69 -8.28 -3.45
CA LEU A 211 -15.81 -9.70 -3.09
C LEU A 211 -14.60 -10.17 -2.26
N VAL A 212 -13.37 -9.85 -2.72
CA VAL A 212 -12.16 -10.28 -2.01
C VAL A 212 -12.01 -9.56 -0.66
N HIS A 213 -12.35 -8.27 -0.60
CA HIS A 213 -12.36 -7.48 0.63
C HIS A 213 -13.30 -8.09 1.67
N GLU A 214 -14.57 -8.27 1.31
CA GLU A 214 -15.60 -8.75 2.23
C GLU A 214 -15.41 -10.23 2.60
N LEU A 215 -14.98 -11.08 1.66
CA LEU A 215 -14.64 -12.47 2.01
C LEU A 215 -13.39 -12.58 2.90
N THR A 216 -12.49 -11.58 2.88
CA THR A 216 -11.40 -11.50 3.86
C THR A 216 -11.96 -11.27 5.26
N HIS A 217 -12.99 -10.43 5.42
CA HIS A 217 -13.71 -10.31 6.69
C HIS A 217 -14.44 -11.58 7.08
N VAL A 218 -15.09 -12.27 6.15
CA VAL A 218 -15.75 -13.55 6.43
C VAL A 218 -14.75 -14.59 6.94
N GLY A 219 -13.56 -14.67 6.34
CA GLY A 219 -12.45 -15.47 6.86
C GLY A 219 -12.13 -15.17 8.32
N SER A 220 -12.22 -13.89 8.73
CA SER A 220 -12.00 -13.47 10.11
C SER A 220 -13.11 -13.89 11.08
N THR A 221 -14.34 -14.03 10.61
CA THR A 221 -15.53 -14.37 11.42
C THR A 221 -15.85 -15.87 11.45
N ILE A 222 -15.18 -16.67 10.60
CA ILE A 222 -15.23 -18.14 10.54
C ILE A 222 -14.60 -18.85 11.78
N GLN A 223 -14.25 -18.09 12.83
CA GLN A 223 -13.92 -18.57 14.17
C GLN A 223 -14.83 -19.71 14.69
N TYR A 224 -16.09 -19.78 14.24
CA TYR A 224 -17.03 -20.85 14.60
C TYR A 224 -16.80 -22.19 13.86
N VAL A 225 -16.33 -22.17 12.61
CA VAL A 225 -16.08 -23.41 11.84
C VAL A 225 -14.76 -24.05 12.25
N ILE A 226 -13.74 -23.24 12.58
CA ILE A 226 -12.43 -23.75 12.98
C ILE A 226 -12.39 -24.17 14.47
N ARG A 227 -13.37 -23.70 15.25
CA ARG A 227 -13.64 -24.15 16.62
C ARG A 227 -13.84 -25.65 16.74
N ASP A 228 -14.35 -26.29 15.68
CA ASP A 228 -14.83 -27.66 15.77
C ASP A 228 -13.70 -28.71 15.65
N LYS A 229 -12.47 -28.34 15.23
CA LYS A 229 -11.40 -29.34 15.07
C LYS A 229 -9.99 -28.99 15.54
N HIS A 230 -9.48 -27.75 15.44
CA HIS A 230 -8.03 -27.55 15.66
C HIS A 230 -7.53 -26.22 16.25
N LEU A 231 -8.34 -25.15 16.35
CA LEU A 231 -7.88 -23.88 16.96
C LEU A 231 -8.66 -23.60 18.26
N ARG A 232 -8.01 -23.79 19.41
CA ARG A 232 -8.54 -23.33 20.70
C ARG A 232 -8.32 -21.81 20.80
N ILE A 233 -9.37 -21.03 20.57
CA ILE A 233 -9.41 -19.64 21.03
C ILE A 233 -9.54 -19.70 22.57
N PRO A 234 -8.67 -19.05 23.35
CA PRO A 234 -8.75 -19.04 24.80
C PRO A 234 -10.12 -18.52 25.29
N ASP A 235 -10.65 -19.12 26.36
CA ASP A 235 -11.92 -18.70 26.95
C ASP A 235 -11.88 -17.21 27.35
N GLY A 236 -12.87 -16.44 26.86
CA GLY A 236 -13.06 -15.02 27.20
C GLY A 236 -12.40 -13.99 26.27
N GLY A 237 -11.64 -14.42 25.25
CA GLY A 237 -11.10 -13.52 24.21
C GLY A 237 -12.05 -13.34 23.02
N VAL A 238 -11.93 -12.21 22.31
CA VAL A 238 -12.45 -12.09 20.94
C VAL A 238 -11.34 -12.59 20.01
N GLY A 239 -11.57 -13.71 19.32
CA GLY A 239 -10.60 -14.27 18.38
C GLY A 239 -10.83 -13.72 16.99
N TYR A 240 -9.77 -13.29 16.33
CA TYR A 240 -9.78 -12.90 14.92
C TYR A 240 -8.91 -13.86 14.12
N ILE A 241 -9.34 -14.17 12.91
CA ILE A 241 -8.53 -14.89 11.94
C ILE A 241 -8.09 -13.89 10.88
N TYR A 242 -6.79 -13.84 10.63
CA TYR A 242 -6.22 -13.01 9.58
C TYR A 242 -5.80 -13.90 8.41
N LEU A 243 -6.29 -13.59 7.21
CA LEU A 243 -5.81 -14.21 5.99
C LEU A 243 -4.50 -13.53 5.59
N VAL A 244 -3.39 -14.18 5.91
CA VAL A 244 -2.03 -13.68 5.66
C VAL A 244 -1.30 -14.71 4.82
N ASP A 245 -0.74 -14.26 3.70
CA ASP A 245 -0.30 -15.15 2.63
C ASP A 245 -1.41 -16.16 2.26
N ASP A 246 -1.12 -17.45 2.18
CA ASP A 246 -2.01 -18.60 1.92
C ASP A 246 -2.54 -19.24 3.22
N HIS A 247 -2.38 -18.56 4.35
CA HIS A 247 -2.71 -19.08 5.67
C HIS A 247 -3.84 -18.30 6.32
N ALA A 248 -4.71 -19.03 7.02
CA ALA A 248 -5.61 -18.48 8.01
C ALA A 248 -4.90 -18.52 9.37
N ILE A 249 -4.62 -17.35 9.94
CA ILE A 249 -3.86 -17.21 11.18
C ILE A 249 -4.77 -16.70 12.28
N GLY A 250 -5.11 -17.58 13.22
CA GLY A 250 -5.90 -17.22 14.40
C GLY A 250 -5.06 -16.50 15.45
N CYS A 251 -5.54 -15.35 15.92
CA CYS A 251 -4.99 -14.64 17.06
C CYS A 251 -6.12 -14.24 18.01
N SER A 252 -5.85 -14.26 19.31
CA SER A 252 -6.79 -13.79 20.32
C SER A 252 -6.10 -12.78 21.22
N LEU A 253 -6.72 -11.62 21.38
CA LEU A 253 -6.42 -10.68 22.44
C LEU A 253 -7.59 -10.58 23.42
N PRO A 254 -7.31 -10.23 24.68
CA PRO A 254 -8.32 -9.62 25.53
C PRO A 254 -8.92 -8.40 24.84
N ARG A 255 -10.24 -8.23 24.97
CA ARG A 255 -10.94 -7.07 24.40
C ARG A 255 -10.35 -5.78 24.96
N SER A 256 -9.99 -4.85 24.07
CA SER A 256 -9.48 -3.53 24.45
C SER A 256 -10.50 -2.74 25.29
N VAL A 257 -10.03 -1.88 26.19
CA VAL A 257 -10.87 -1.02 27.03
C VAL A 257 -11.37 0.23 26.31
N PHE A 258 -10.87 0.51 25.10
CA PHE A 258 -11.34 1.60 24.25
C PHE A 258 -11.52 1.20 22.78
N TYR A 259 -12.28 2.01 22.04
CA TYR A 259 -12.63 1.75 20.65
C TYR A 259 -12.01 2.76 19.68
N ARG A 260 -12.01 2.42 18.38
CA ARG A 260 -11.46 3.29 17.32
C ARG A 260 -12.16 4.64 17.21
N GLU A 261 -13.38 4.80 17.74
CA GLU A 261 -14.05 6.11 17.85
C GLU A 261 -13.26 7.17 18.63
N GLU A 262 -12.35 6.77 19.51
CA GLU A 262 -11.45 7.72 20.20
C GLU A 262 -10.51 8.46 19.23
N ILE A 263 -10.22 7.87 18.06
CA ILE A 263 -9.42 8.50 17.00
C ILE A 263 -10.15 9.72 16.46
N LEU A 264 -11.47 9.63 16.29
CA LEU A 264 -12.31 10.69 15.73
C LEU A 264 -12.16 12.00 16.52
N LYS A 265 -11.99 11.90 17.86
CA LYS A 265 -11.80 13.05 18.75
C LYS A 265 -10.49 13.81 18.52
N LEU A 266 -9.55 13.22 17.79
CA LEU A 266 -8.24 13.81 17.49
C LEU A 266 -8.13 14.35 16.05
N LEU A 267 -9.15 14.12 15.22
CA LEU A 267 -9.18 14.58 13.83
C LEU A 267 -9.81 15.97 13.76
N ASN A 268 -9.06 16.93 13.21
CA ASN A 268 -9.52 18.29 12.97
C ASN A 268 -10.26 18.42 11.63
N ASP A 269 -9.74 17.74 10.60
CA ASP A 269 -10.33 17.72 9.25
C ASP A 269 -10.86 16.30 9.00
N ARG A 270 -12.18 16.14 9.10
CA ARG A 270 -12.87 14.85 8.96
C ARG A 270 -13.56 14.78 7.61
N ASP A 271 -13.48 13.63 6.96
CA ASP A 271 -14.29 13.32 5.78
C ASP A 271 -15.42 12.32 6.10
N ASP A 272 -16.19 11.97 5.07
CA ASP A 272 -17.28 11.00 5.18
C ASP A 272 -16.79 9.61 5.57
N PHE A 273 -15.57 9.24 5.17
CA PHE A 273 -14.95 7.96 5.52
C PHE A 273 -14.60 7.90 7.01
N ASP A 274 -14.08 8.99 7.59
CA ASP A 274 -13.85 9.12 9.02
C ASP A 274 -15.18 9.01 9.80
N SER A 275 -16.24 9.63 9.29
CA SER A 275 -17.55 9.63 9.93
C SER A 275 -18.20 8.25 9.95
N GLU A 276 -18.07 7.48 8.87
CA GLU A 276 -18.57 6.12 8.79
C GLU A 276 -17.76 5.17 9.69
N TYR A 277 -16.45 5.10 9.49
CA TYR A 277 -15.63 4.06 10.13
C TYR A 277 -15.26 4.37 11.58
N LEU A 278 -15.02 5.64 11.93
CA LEU A 278 -14.71 6.03 13.31
C LEU A 278 -15.94 6.51 14.08
N GLY A 279 -17.01 6.92 13.40
CA GLY A 279 -18.28 7.33 14.01
C GLY A 279 -19.28 6.20 14.08
N HIS A 280 -19.99 5.93 12.98
CA HIS A 280 -21.08 4.94 12.93
C HIS A 280 -20.60 3.54 13.34
N SER A 281 -19.50 3.10 12.74
CA SER A 281 -18.83 1.82 13.00
C SER A 281 -17.69 1.96 14.02
N GLY A 282 -17.73 2.99 14.87
CA GLY A 282 -16.64 3.40 15.77
C GLY A 282 -16.40 2.48 16.97
N LYS A 283 -17.39 1.69 17.40
CA LYS A 283 -17.33 0.78 18.56
C LYS A 283 -16.62 -0.55 18.28
N GLN A 284 -15.44 -0.44 17.69
CA GLN A 284 -14.61 -1.57 17.28
C GLN A 284 -13.21 -1.46 17.88
N ASP A 285 -12.62 -2.59 18.28
CA ASP A 285 -11.33 -2.66 18.98
C ASP A 285 -10.14 -2.66 18.01
N PHE A 286 -8.92 -2.83 18.54
CA PHE A 286 -7.71 -2.88 17.72
C PHE A 286 -7.72 -4.02 16.70
N GLN A 287 -8.26 -5.18 17.06
CA GLN A 287 -8.27 -6.35 16.18
C GLN A 287 -9.18 -6.10 14.97
N SER A 288 -10.30 -5.40 15.16
CA SER A 288 -11.14 -4.91 14.06
C SER A 288 -10.42 -3.89 13.17
N VAL A 289 -9.66 -2.94 13.73
CA VAL A 289 -8.84 -2.01 12.91
C VAL A 289 -7.84 -2.78 12.05
N LEU A 290 -7.19 -3.80 12.61
CA LEU A 290 -6.25 -4.66 11.87
C LEU A 290 -6.96 -5.54 10.83
N ASN A 291 -8.19 -5.98 11.10
CA ASN A 291 -8.99 -6.77 10.17
C ASN A 291 -9.34 -5.97 8.91
N GLU A 292 -9.73 -4.72 9.08
CA GLU A 292 -10.00 -3.75 8.01
C GLU A 292 -8.73 -3.44 7.22
N LEU A 293 -7.60 -3.21 7.91
CA LEU A 293 -6.31 -3.03 7.26
C LEU A 293 -5.96 -4.24 6.38
N ASN A 294 -6.20 -5.46 6.87
CA ASN A 294 -5.98 -6.69 6.09
C ASN A 294 -6.91 -6.77 4.87
N ALA A 295 -8.21 -6.52 5.04
CA ALA A 295 -9.18 -6.57 3.96
C ALA A 295 -8.90 -5.53 2.87
N TYR A 296 -8.63 -4.28 3.24
CA TYR A 296 -8.22 -3.23 2.29
C TYR A 296 -6.89 -3.54 1.60
N CYS A 297 -5.95 -4.18 2.30
CA CYS A 297 -4.69 -4.63 1.70
C CYS A 297 -4.96 -5.66 0.59
N ARG A 298 -5.87 -6.61 0.82
CA ARG A 298 -6.28 -7.59 -0.21
C ARG A 298 -7.06 -6.93 -1.35
N GLY A 299 -7.98 -6.01 -1.04
CA GLY A 299 -8.73 -5.26 -2.03
C GLY A 299 -7.83 -4.48 -2.99
N LEU A 300 -6.88 -3.69 -2.47
CA LEU A 300 -5.93 -2.95 -3.32
C LEU A 300 -5.08 -3.88 -4.19
N ARG A 301 -4.64 -5.02 -3.66
CA ARG A 301 -3.94 -6.03 -4.48
C ARG A 301 -4.81 -6.46 -5.66
N THR A 302 -6.05 -6.85 -5.41
CA THR A 302 -7.00 -7.25 -6.47
C THR A 302 -7.15 -6.16 -7.53
N THR A 303 -7.33 -4.90 -7.12
CA THR A 303 -7.40 -3.76 -8.03
C THR A 303 -6.13 -3.63 -8.88
N LEU A 304 -4.95 -3.74 -8.29
CA LEU A 304 -3.67 -3.66 -9.03
C LEU A 304 -3.49 -4.81 -10.02
N ARG A 305 -4.06 -5.98 -9.75
CA ARG A 305 -4.06 -7.12 -10.69
C ARG A 305 -4.99 -6.95 -11.87
N LEU A 306 -6.02 -6.13 -11.70
CA LEU A 306 -7.02 -5.82 -12.71
C LEU A 306 -6.87 -4.38 -13.23
N ILE A 307 -5.68 -3.79 -13.06
CA ILE A 307 -5.44 -2.35 -13.26
C ILE A 307 -5.77 -1.84 -14.67
N ASP A 308 -5.61 -2.68 -15.68
CA ASP A 308 -5.96 -2.40 -17.08
C ASP A 308 -7.48 -2.39 -17.34
N GLN A 309 -8.29 -2.82 -16.37
CA GLN A 309 -9.75 -2.83 -16.41
C GLN A 309 -10.36 -1.80 -15.46
N VAL A 310 -9.54 -1.08 -14.68
CA VAL A 310 -10.01 -0.06 -13.74
C VAL A 310 -10.58 1.13 -14.50
N SER A 311 -11.81 1.52 -14.15
CA SER A 311 -12.44 2.74 -14.66
C SER A 311 -11.74 4.00 -14.10
N SER A 312 -11.70 5.08 -14.89
CA SER A 312 -11.08 6.35 -14.45
C SER A 312 -11.72 6.98 -13.22
N ASP A 313 -12.96 6.59 -12.92
CA ASP A 313 -13.81 7.18 -11.88
C ASP A 313 -13.88 6.28 -10.63
N SER A 314 -13.07 5.21 -10.57
CA SER A 314 -13.09 4.28 -9.45
C SER A 314 -12.60 4.98 -8.17
N PRO A 315 -13.35 4.91 -7.05
CA PRO A 315 -12.92 5.49 -5.79
C PRO A 315 -11.58 4.88 -5.36
N SER A 316 -10.67 5.72 -4.86
CA SER A 316 -9.30 5.30 -4.53
C SER A 316 -9.31 4.30 -3.36
N ILE A 317 -9.28 3.01 -3.67
CA ILE A 317 -9.04 1.94 -2.70
C ILE A 317 -7.73 2.16 -1.94
N THR A 318 -6.75 2.82 -2.57
CA THR A 318 -5.50 3.24 -1.93
C THR A 318 -5.75 4.25 -0.80
N HIS A 319 -6.67 5.21 -0.98
CA HIS A 319 -7.06 6.15 0.07
C HIS A 319 -7.59 5.39 1.30
N ARG A 320 -8.49 4.43 1.07
CA ARG A 320 -9.10 3.64 2.15
C ARG A 320 -8.04 2.81 2.91
N LEU A 321 -7.09 2.22 2.19
CA LEU A 321 -5.95 1.52 2.80
C LEU A 321 -5.10 2.47 3.64
N LEU A 322 -4.74 3.65 3.10
CA LEU A 322 -3.95 4.67 3.81
C LEU A 322 -4.67 5.19 5.05
N LYS A 323 -5.99 5.38 5.01
CA LYS A 323 -6.81 5.71 6.19
C LYS A 323 -6.67 4.65 7.29
N PHE A 324 -6.74 3.36 6.95
CA PHE A 324 -6.58 2.30 7.95
C PHE A 324 -5.14 2.12 8.45
N MET A 325 -4.14 2.39 7.61
CA MET A 325 -2.75 2.51 8.09
C MET A 325 -2.62 3.65 9.10
N PHE A 326 -3.21 4.81 8.81
CA PHE A 326 -3.25 5.95 9.71
C PHE A 326 -4.01 5.65 11.01
N TYR A 327 -5.19 5.02 10.93
CA TYR A 327 -5.99 4.64 12.10
C TYR A 327 -5.24 3.66 13.00
N THR A 328 -4.50 2.71 12.44
CA THR A 328 -3.63 1.80 13.20
C THR A 328 -2.62 2.59 14.04
N GLN A 329 -1.91 3.55 13.44
CA GLN A 329 -0.92 4.38 14.15
C GLN A 329 -1.58 5.25 15.23
N MET A 330 -2.74 5.84 14.93
CA MET A 330 -3.48 6.67 15.88
C MET A 330 -4.04 5.86 17.04
N TYR A 331 -4.53 4.64 16.79
CA TYR A 331 -4.99 3.72 17.83
C TYR A 331 -3.85 3.39 18.79
N LEU A 332 -2.69 2.98 18.25
CA LEU A 332 -1.49 2.67 19.05
C LEU A 332 -1.02 3.87 19.88
N ARG A 333 -1.04 5.07 19.29
CA ARG A 333 -0.72 6.31 20.01
C ARG A 333 -1.67 6.56 21.18
N ILE A 334 -2.98 6.42 20.97
CA ILE A 334 -3.99 6.59 22.02
C ILE A 334 -3.80 5.53 23.11
N ALA A 335 -3.61 4.26 22.72
CA ALA A 335 -3.32 3.18 23.65
C ALA A 335 -2.10 3.55 24.52
N ARG A 336 -0.98 3.93 23.92
CA ARG A 336 0.24 4.29 24.67
C ARG A 336 0.03 5.46 25.62
N GLN A 337 -0.71 6.48 25.20
CA GLN A 337 -0.83 7.75 25.95
C GLN A 337 -1.96 7.74 26.99
N LYS A 338 -3.06 7.06 26.71
CA LYS A 338 -4.30 7.12 27.52
C LYS A 338 -4.71 5.77 28.08
N ASN A 339 -4.39 4.67 27.41
CA ASN A 339 -4.78 3.30 27.81
C ASN A 339 -3.54 2.37 27.85
N PRO A 340 -2.52 2.66 28.68
CA PRO A 340 -1.23 1.98 28.60
C PRO A 340 -1.29 0.47 28.88
N GLU A 341 -2.33 0.00 29.58
CA GLU A 341 -2.55 -1.43 29.77
C GLU A 341 -2.94 -2.13 28.46
N ASP A 342 -3.80 -1.54 27.64
CA ASP A 342 -4.10 -2.06 26.28
C ASP A 342 -2.84 -2.06 25.41
N TYR A 343 -2.02 -1.01 25.49
CA TYR A 343 -0.77 -0.94 24.74
C TYR A 343 0.20 -2.07 25.12
N LYS A 344 0.33 -2.36 26.43
CA LYS A 344 1.12 -3.50 26.92
C LYS A 344 0.54 -4.83 26.48
N LEU A 345 -0.79 -5.00 26.50
CA LEU A 345 -1.45 -6.24 26.06
C LEU A 345 -1.18 -6.51 24.57
N ILE A 346 -1.28 -5.48 23.72
CA ILE A 346 -0.91 -5.58 22.30
C ILE A 346 0.57 -5.95 22.18
N ALA A 347 1.46 -5.27 22.90
CA ALA A 347 2.91 -5.51 22.85
C ALA A 347 3.32 -6.92 23.34
N GLN A 348 2.58 -7.51 24.27
CA GLN A 348 2.83 -8.85 24.79
C GLN A 348 2.42 -9.96 23.81
N SER A 349 1.51 -9.67 22.87
CA SER A 349 1.07 -10.64 21.86
C SER A 349 2.02 -10.65 20.67
N LYS A 350 3.18 -11.30 20.83
CA LYS A 350 4.12 -11.54 19.71
C LYS A 350 3.43 -12.11 18.45
N PRO A 351 2.51 -13.09 18.57
CA PRO A 351 1.72 -13.56 17.43
C PRO A 351 1.00 -12.45 16.64
N LEU A 352 0.31 -11.55 17.35
CA LEU A 352 -0.37 -10.42 16.72
C LEU A 352 0.62 -9.46 16.07
N LEU A 353 1.75 -9.19 16.74
CA LEU A 353 2.76 -8.28 16.19
C LEU A 353 3.36 -8.83 14.90
N LEU A 354 3.61 -10.14 14.78
CA LEU A 354 4.07 -10.72 13.51
C LEU A 354 3.03 -10.56 12.39
N ILE A 355 1.74 -10.77 12.72
CA ILE A 355 0.63 -10.57 11.77
C ILE A 355 0.55 -9.11 11.34
N LEU A 356 0.59 -8.18 12.30
CA LEU A 356 0.60 -6.75 12.05
C LEU A 356 1.78 -6.35 11.17
N GLN A 357 2.97 -6.87 11.44
CA GLN A 357 4.16 -6.57 10.66
C GLN A 357 3.98 -7.02 9.21
N LYS A 358 3.54 -8.25 9.03
CA LYS A 358 3.36 -8.83 7.70
C LYS A 358 2.27 -8.11 6.90
N ILE A 359 1.16 -7.74 7.54
CA ILE A 359 0.11 -6.93 6.90
C ILE A 359 0.69 -5.55 6.54
N TRP A 360 1.42 -4.91 7.45
CA TRP A 360 2.01 -3.59 7.22
C TRP A 360 3.01 -3.60 6.06
N ASP A 361 3.91 -4.58 6.01
CA ASP A 361 4.87 -4.78 4.91
C ASP A 361 4.15 -4.92 3.56
N ASN A 362 3.05 -5.70 3.53
CA ASN A 362 2.23 -5.86 2.33
C ASN A 362 1.55 -4.53 1.95
N CYS A 363 1.05 -3.77 2.92
CA CYS A 363 0.43 -2.47 2.66
C CYS A 363 1.45 -1.48 2.06
N GLU A 364 2.64 -1.34 2.65
CA GLU A 364 3.68 -0.45 2.14
C GLU A 364 4.08 -0.80 0.72
N TYR A 365 4.27 -2.10 0.44
CA TYR A 365 4.57 -2.60 -0.90
C TYR A 365 3.47 -2.24 -1.91
N LEU A 366 2.20 -2.50 -1.58
CA LEU A 366 1.07 -2.28 -2.49
C LEU A 366 0.80 -0.80 -2.72
N VAL A 367 0.95 0.05 -1.70
CA VAL A 367 0.82 1.50 -1.86
C VAL A 367 1.94 2.04 -2.75
N GLU A 368 3.18 1.57 -2.59
CA GLU A 368 4.28 1.92 -3.50
C GLU A 368 3.96 1.47 -4.94
N GLU A 369 3.42 0.26 -5.12
CA GLU A 369 3.01 -0.24 -6.42
C GLU A 369 1.89 0.62 -7.03
N ALA A 370 0.86 0.97 -6.26
CA ALA A 370 -0.26 1.81 -6.68
C ALA A 370 0.18 3.21 -7.12
N SER A 371 1.22 3.77 -6.50
CA SER A 371 1.77 5.07 -6.88
C SER A 371 2.25 5.11 -8.34
N ARG A 372 2.59 3.96 -8.92
CA ARG A 372 3.04 3.81 -10.31
C ARG A 372 1.90 3.96 -11.32
N TYR A 373 0.66 3.82 -10.89
CA TYR A 373 -0.55 3.83 -11.73
C TYR A 373 -1.47 5.04 -11.48
N GLU A 374 -0.96 6.09 -10.82
CA GLU A 374 -1.75 7.27 -10.38
C GLU A 374 -2.89 6.97 -9.39
N LEU A 375 -3.15 5.69 -9.07
CA LEU A 375 -4.03 5.26 -7.99
C LEU A 375 -3.47 5.54 -6.59
N GLY A 376 -2.16 5.79 -6.46
CA GLY A 376 -1.49 5.97 -5.16
C GLY A 376 -1.08 7.39 -4.81
N ARG A 377 -1.49 8.42 -5.57
CA ARG A 377 -1.19 9.82 -5.22
C ARG A 377 -2.25 10.36 -4.26
N ASP A 378 -2.16 9.93 -3.02
CA ASP A 378 -3.00 10.41 -1.94
C ASP A 378 -2.20 11.32 -1.01
N GLU A 379 -2.78 12.43 -0.57
CA GLU A 379 -2.15 13.35 0.39
C GLU A 379 -1.82 12.64 1.72
N LEU A 380 -2.54 11.55 2.05
CA LEU A 380 -2.27 10.72 3.22
C LEU A 380 -0.98 9.89 3.11
N TYR A 381 -0.43 9.67 1.90
CA TYR A 381 0.79 8.87 1.75
C TYR A 381 1.94 9.44 2.59
N ASP A 382 2.19 10.75 2.47
CA ASP A 382 3.24 11.43 3.22
C ASP A 382 2.93 11.50 4.71
N VAL A 383 1.64 11.56 5.07
CA VAL A 383 1.20 11.54 6.47
C VAL A 383 1.53 10.19 7.10
N VAL A 384 1.07 9.09 6.51
CA VAL A 384 1.30 7.72 7.01
C VAL A 384 2.79 7.41 7.06
N ASN A 385 3.54 7.74 6.01
CA ASN A 385 4.97 7.45 5.91
C ASN A 385 5.88 8.49 6.59
N SER A 386 5.31 9.49 7.26
CA SER A 386 6.11 10.42 8.05
C SER A 386 6.82 9.69 9.19
N ARG A 387 8.09 10.01 9.45
CA ARG A 387 8.86 9.45 10.57
C ARG A 387 8.15 9.54 11.93
N LYS A 388 7.29 10.55 12.10
CA LYS A 388 6.51 10.75 13.32
C LYS A 388 5.44 9.67 13.48
N ASN A 389 4.81 9.23 12.39
CA ASN A 389 3.75 8.24 12.42
C ASN A 389 4.31 6.81 12.45
N LEU A 390 5.36 6.48 11.69
CA LEU A 390 6.06 5.19 11.82
C LEU A 390 6.63 4.95 13.24
N SER A 391 6.84 6.01 14.02
CA SER A 391 7.40 5.90 15.37
C SER A 391 6.54 5.10 16.35
N GLU A 392 5.23 4.97 16.15
CA GLU A 392 4.39 4.21 17.11
C GLU A 392 4.51 2.70 16.90
N LEU A 393 4.60 2.23 15.65
CA LEU A 393 4.98 0.83 15.39
C LEU A 393 6.38 0.56 15.94
N THR A 394 7.39 1.37 15.61
CA THR A 394 8.75 1.15 16.13
C THR A 394 8.77 1.02 17.66
N LYS A 395 8.11 1.94 18.39
CA LYS A 395 7.99 1.87 19.86
C LYS A 395 7.28 0.61 20.34
N LEU A 396 6.28 0.12 19.62
CA LEU A 396 5.53 -1.07 19.99
C LEU A 396 6.41 -2.33 19.88
N TYR A 397 7.17 -2.46 18.81
CA TYR A 397 8.06 -3.61 18.60
C TYR A 397 9.28 -3.57 19.53
N GLU A 398 9.85 -2.38 19.76
CA GLU A 398 10.88 -2.18 20.79
C GLU A 398 10.38 -2.63 22.17
N LEU A 399 9.15 -2.26 22.55
CA LEU A 399 8.56 -2.70 23.82
C LEU A 399 8.36 -4.23 23.87
N ALA A 400 8.03 -4.85 22.75
CA ALA A 400 7.85 -6.30 22.63
C ALA A 400 9.18 -7.09 22.58
N GLY A 401 10.31 -6.38 22.48
CA GLY A 401 11.62 -6.99 22.22
C GLY A 401 11.68 -7.69 20.86
N LEU A 402 10.96 -7.16 19.87
CA LEU A 402 10.97 -7.62 18.48
C LEU A 402 11.70 -6.60 17.62
N GLU A 403 12.42 -7.09 16.62
CA GLU A 403 12.96 -6.21 15.58
C GLU A 403 11.87 -5.93 14.55
N LEU A 404 11.67 -4.66 14.22
CA LEU A 404 10.90 -4.31 13.04
C LEU A 404 11.74 -4.73 11.83
N HIS A 405 11.41 -5.85 11.22
CA HIS A 405 12.07 -6.30 9.99
C HIS A 405 11.67 -5.34 8.87
N GLY A 406 12.46 -4.29 8.68
CA GLY A 406 12.30 -3.40 7.52
C GLY A 406 12.62 -4.12 6.22
N SER A 407 13.87 -4.04 5.76
CA SER A 407 14.33 -4.49 4.42
C SER A 407 14.35 -6.02 4.18
N LYS A 408 13.88 -6.83 5.12
CA LYS A 408 13.74 -8.29 4.97
C LYS A 408 12.30 -8.67 5.32
N PRO A 409 11.36 -8.58 4.36
CA PRO A 409 9.97 -8.95 4.58
C PRO A 409 9.89 -10.36 5.15
N ILE A 410 8.94 -10.57 6.07
CA ILE A 410 8.67 -11.92 6.59
C ILE A 410 8.19 -12.78 5.43
N LYS A 411 9.07 -13.67 4.94
CA LYS A 411 8.77 -14.57 3.81
C LYS A 411 7.83 -15.71 4.18
N ASP A 412 7.93 -16.20 5.41
CA ASP A 412 7.15 -17.32 5.92
C ASP A 412 6.97 -17.18 7.43
N ILE A 413 5.81 -16.70 7.84
CA ILE A 413 5.47 -16.48 9.25
C ILE A 413 5.47 -17.81 10.04
N GLY A 414 5.14 -18.93 9.40
CA GLY A 414 5.09 -20.24 10.03
C GLY A 414 6.45 -20.80 10.43
N LYS A 415 7.54 -20.26 9.87
CA LYS A 415 8.92 -20.66 10.20
C LYS A 415 9.55 -19.84 11.33
N LEU A 416 8.89 -18.79 11.81
CA LEU A 416 9.44 -17.93 12.86
C LEU A 416 9.29 -18.60 14.26
N PRO A 417 10.33 -18.60 15.11
CA PRO A 417 10.22 -19.09 16.48
C PRO A 417 9.10 -18.42 17.30
N GLU A 418 8.82 -17.15 17.01
CA GLU A 418 7.79 -16.32 17.63
C GLU A 418 6.37 -16.71 17.20
N ALA A 419 6.23 -17.45 16.10
CA ALA A 419 4.96 -18.03 15.66
C ALA A 419 4.59 -19.32 16.42
N ARG A 420 5.44 -19.80 17.35
CA ARG A 420 5.11 -20.93 18.23
C ARG A 420 3.91 -20.55 19.13
N GLY A 421 2.74 -21.04 18.77
CA GLY A 421 1.46 -20.71 19.43
C GLY A 421 0.44 -20.08 18.48
N LEU A 422 0.85 -19.73 17.26
CA LEU A 422 -0.09 -19.36 16.21
C LEU A 422 -0.87 -20.57 15.74
N ALA A 423 -2.16 -20.32 15.64
CA ALA A 423 -3.18 -21.18 15.12
C ALA A 423 -3.14 -21.04 13.58
N ILE A 424 -2.15 -21.66 12.94
CA ILE A 424 -1.93 -21.59 11.48
C ILE A 424 -2.64 -22.76 10.82
N VAL A 425 -3.64 -22.45 10.00
CA VAL A 425 -4.35 -23.44 9.20
C VAL A 425 -4.26 -23.02 7.74
N ALA A 426 -3.93 -23.96 6.86
CA ALA A 426 -4.21 -23.81 5.43
C ALA A 426 -5.68 -24.18 5.20
N PRO A 427 -6.56 -23.24 4.79
CA PRO A 427 -7.93 -23.56 4.38
C PRO A 427 -7.93 -24.66 3.33
N ARG A 428 -8.35 -25.87 3.72
CA ARG A 428 -8.46 -27.02 2.82
C ARG A 428 -9.79 -27.05 2.12
#